data_AF-A0A1V6I6K5-F1
#
_entry.id   AF-A0A1V6I6K5-F1
#
_cell.length_a   1.000
_cell.length_b   1.000
_cell.length_c   1.000
_cell.angle_alpha   90.00
_cell.angle_beta   90.00
_cell.angle_gamma   90.00
#
_symmetry.space_group_name_H-M   'P 1'
#
loop_
_entity.id
_entity.type
_entity.pdbx_description
1 polymer ?
#
loop_
_entity_poly.entity_id
_entity_poly.type
_entity_poly.pdbx_seq_one_letter_code
_entity_poly.pdbx_strand_id
1 'polypeptide(L)'
;MYNTELIYTKETIEFAAVAKEFLSFLESSQASSKDEFIDTSLKILPLLYLKALQLPKVEDFDDDFSEKFVDEATWSYIQQITSAKLGEDDQYVQVQDATVMNSLDSLNVGLSELYADLYQDIGDFIGAFRLGIDDTMLAALFYCQENFKTYWGIRNLILLKNLHEIKFKTEDDIDL
;
A
#
# COMPACT_ATOMS: atom_id res chain seq x y z
N MET A 1 -16.83 -11.54 -22.38
CA MET A 1 -16.83 -10.09 -22.13
C MET A 1 -16.82 -9.92 -20.63
N TYR A 2 -15.83 -9.22 -20.09
CA TYR A 2 -15.67 -9.06 -18.65
C TYR A 2 -16.78 -8.18 -18.07
N ASN A 3 -17.08 -8.36 -16.78
CA ASN A 3 -18.09 -7.56 -16.09
C ASN A 3 -17.50 -6.21 -15.66
N THR A 4 -17.57 -5.22 -16.54
CA THR A 4 -17.02 -3.88 -16.29
C THR A 4 -17.84 -3.05 -15.29
N GLU A 5 -19.05 -3.46 -14.92
CA GLU A 5 -19.85 -2.75 -13.90
C GLU A 5 -19.16 -2.73 -12.52
N LEU A 6 -18.27 -3.69 -12.25
CA LEU A 6 -17.52 -3.80 -10.99
C LEU A 6 -16.64 -2.58 -10.69
N ILE A 7 -16.14 -1.91 -11.73
CA ILE A 7 -15.27 -0.72 -11.58
C ILE A 7 -16.06 0.53 -11.13
N TYR A 8 -17.39 0.50 -11.28
CA TYR A 8 -18.30 1.60 -10.93
C TYR A 8 -19.11 1.33 -9.66
N THR A 9 -18.84 0.23 -8.96
CA THR A 9 -19.48 -0.06 -7.67
C THR A 9 -19.11 0.98 -6.62
N LYS A 10 -19.99 1.16 -5.63
CA LYS A 10 -19.75 2.08 -4.52
C LYS A 10 -18.45 1.72 -3.79
N GLU A 11 -18.23 0.43 -3.56
CA GLU A 11 -17.07 -0.11 -2.87
C GLU A 11 -15.76 0.21 -3.62
N THR A 12 -15.74 0.03 -4.94
CA THR A 12 -14.59 0.39 -5.78
C THR A 12 -14.32 1.90 -5.76
N ILE A 13 -15.36 2.74 -5.86
CA ILE A 13 -15.22 4.20 -5.83
C ILE A 13 -14.70 4.67 -4.45
N GLU A 14 -15.23 4.11 -3.36
CA GLU A 14 -14.77 4.43 -2.01
C GLU A 14 -13.32 3.98 -1.76
N PHE A 15 -12.93 2.80 -2.27
CA PHE A 15 -11.53 2.37 -2.24
C PHE A 15 -10.64 3.31 -3.04
N ALA A 16 -11.03 3.67 -4.27
CA ALA A 16 -10.27 4.60 -5.11
C ALA A 16 -10.08 5.97 -4.47
N ALA A 17 -11.08 6.47 -3.74
CA ALA A 17 -10.95 7.70 -2.97
C ALA A 17 -9.88 7.57 -1.88
N VAL A 18 -9.93 6.51 -1.06
CA VAL A 18 -8.95 6.28 0.03
C VAL A 18 -7.56 6.00 -0.52
N ALA A 19 -7.44 5.22 -1.59
CA ALA A 19 -6.20 4.95 -2.30
C ALA A 19 -5.56 6.25 -2.79
N LYS A 20 -6.33 7.15 -3.41
CA LYS A 20 -5.83 8.45 -3.84
C LYS A 20 -5.35 9.31 -2.66
N GLU A 21 -6.10 9.34 -1.56
CA GLU A 21 -5.68 10.06 -0.34
C GLU A 21 -4.38 9.48 0.24
N PHE A 22 -4.21 8.15 0.21
CA PHE A 22 -2.97 7.50 0.63
C PHE A 22 -1.76 7.92 -0.23
N LEU A 23 -1.91 7.94 -1.56
CA LEU A 23 -0.84 8.41 -2.46
C LEU A 23 -0.48 9.87 -2.16
N SER A 24 -1.49 10.75 -2.09
CA SER A 24 -1.28 12.18 -1.81
C SER A 24 -0.68 12.44 -0.43
N PHE A 25 -1.02 11.64 0.57
CA PHE A 25 -0.39 11.66 1.88
C PHE A 25 1.13 11.38 1.78
N LEU A 26 1.53 10.33 1.07
CA LEU A 26 2.95 10.00 0.92
C LEU A 26 3.69 11.05 0.08
N GLU A 27 3.12 11.47 -1.05
CA GLU A 27 3.69 12.49 -1.95
C GLU A 27 3.98 13.82 -1.23
N SER A 28 3.14 14.18 -0.24
CA SER A 28 3.26 15.42 0.53
C SER A 28 3.95 15.29 1.89
N SER A 29 4.37 14.07 2.26
CA SER A 29 4.94 13.76 3.57
C SER A 29 6.15 14.62 3.96
N GLN A 30 6.92 15.13 2.99
CA GLN A 30 8.04 16.04 3.24
C GLN A 30 7.66 17.26 4.09
N ALA A 31 6.43 17.76 3.94
CA ALA A 31 5.95 18.94 4.64
C ALA A 31 5.47 18.66 6.08
N SER A 32 5.22 17.39 6.46
CA SER A 32 4.74 17.03 7.79
C SER A 32 5.88 16.75 8.77
N SER A 33 5.63 16.93 10.06
CA SER A 33 6.50 16.38 11.10
C SER A 33 6.44 14.84 11.13
N LYS A 34 7.39 14.20 11.83
CA LYS A 34 7.38 12.75 12.07
C LYS A 34 6.12 12.31 12.83
N ASP A 35 5.72 13.06 13.85
CA ASP A 35 4.53 12.73 14.65
C ASP A 35 3.23 12.81 13.83
N GLU A 36 3.09 13.85 12.99
CA GLU A 36 1.96 13.98 12.07
C GLU A 36 1.95 12.88 11.01
N PHE A 37 3.13 12.50 10.49
CA PHE A 37 3.27 11.40 9.54
C PHE A 37 2.78 10.09 10.17
N ILE A 38 3.29 9.73 11.35
CA ILE A 38 2.89 8.51 12.07
C ILE A 38 1.41 8.54 12.42
N ASP A 39 0.89 9.66 12.95
CA ASP A 39 -0.52 9.81 13.31
C ASP A 39 -1.46 9.64 12.10
N THR A 40 -1.06 10.19 10.95
CA THR A 40 -1.83 10.06 9.71
C THR A 40 -1.74 8.64 9.15
N SER A 41 -0.56 8.03 9.15
CA SER A 41 -0.36 6.64 8.74
C SER A 41 -1.24 5.66 9.52
N LEU A 42 -1.32 5.81 10.84
CA LEU A 42 -2.16 4.99 11.72
C LEU A 42 -3.67 5.13 11.45
N LYS A 43 -4.10 6.13 10.67
CA LYS A 43 -5.49 6.31 10.25
C LYS A 43 -5.73 5.84 8.82
N ILE A 44 -4.85 6.19 7.90
CA ILE A 44 -5.02 5.89 6.47
C ILE A 44 -4.75 4.41 6.15
N LEU A 45 -3.75 3.79 6.77
CA LEU A 45 -3.41 2.38 6.55
C LEU A 45 -4.58 1.43 6.90
N PRO A 46 -5.22 1.50 8.09
CA PRO A 46 -6.35 0.63 8.41
C PRO A 46 -7.59 0.95 7.57
N LEU A 47 -7.80 2.21 7.18
CA LEU A 47 -8.91 2.57 6.29
C LEU A 47 -8.71 1.98 4.89
N LEU A 48 -7.50 2.06 4.34
CA LEU A 48 -7.12 1.46 3.07
C LEU A 48 -7.32 -0.06 3.09
N TYR A 49 -6.84 -0.72 4.16
CA TYR A 49 -7.01 -2.16 4.36
C TYR A 49 -8.49 -2.56 4.44
N LEU A 50 -9.30 -1.82 5.22
CA LEU A 50 -10.74 -2.06 5.33
C LEU A 50 -11.45 -1.91 3.98
N LYS A 51 -11.07 -0.90 3.18
CA LYS A 51 -11.67 -0.68 1.86
C LYS A 51 -11.28 -1.76 0.86
N ALA A 52 -10.04 -2.26 0.89
CA ALA A 52 -9.64 -3.38 0.05
C ALA A 52 -10.44 -4.67 0.35
N LEU A 53 -10.75 -4.94 1.63
CA LEU A 53 -11.62 -6.06 2.01
C LEU A 53 -13.05 -5.97 1.49
N GLN A 54 -13.52 -4.76 1.14
CA GLN A 54 -14.87 -4.49 0.65
C GLN A 54 -14.98 -4.54 -0.88
N LEU A 55 -13.85 -4.60 -1.59
CA LEU A 55 -13.85 -4.59 -3.06
C LEU A 55 -14.63 -5.78 -3.63
N PRO A 56 -15.41 -5.58 -4.71
CA PRO A 56 -16.13 -6.67 -5.35
C PRO A 56 -15.14 -7.67 -5.95
N LYS A 57 -15.43 -8.97 -5.86
CA LYS A 57 -14.56 -10.01 -6.43
C LYS A 57 -14.55 -9.90 -7.95
N VAL A 58 -13.36 -9.77 -8.54
CA VAL A 58 -13.11 -10.04 -9.96
C VAL A 58 -12.59 -11.48 -10.08
N GLU A 59 -13.16 -12.30 -10.96
CA GLU A 59 -12.86 -13.75 -10.99
C GLU A 59 -11.53 -14.07 -11.67
N ASP A 60 -11.32 -13.52 -12.86
CA ASP A 60 -10.13 -13.72 -13.68
C ASP A 60 -10.04 -12.57 -14.68
N PHE A 61 -8.82 -12.18 -15.04
CA PHE A 61 -8.58 -11.11 -16.00
C PHE A 61 -7.33 -11.38 -16.82
N ASP A 62 -7.34 -10.89 -18.07
CA ASP A 62 -6.22 -11.06 -18.99
C ASP A 62 -5.09 -10.07 -18.67
N ASP A 63 -3.86 -10.58 -18.57
CA ASP A 63 -2.68 -9.80 -18.22
C ASP A 63 -2.32 -8.76 -19.29
N ASP A 64 -2.77 -8.95 -20.53
CA ASP A 64 -2.51 -8.03 -21.64
C ASP A 64 -3.06 -6.62 -21.41
N PHE A 65 -4.00 -6.44 -20.48
CA PHE A 65 -4.57 -5.15 -20.09
C PHE A 65 -3.96 -4.56 -18.82
N SER A 66 -3.04 -5.27 -18.18
CA SER A 66 -2.34 -4.81 -16.99
C SER A 66 -1.31 -3.74 -17.37
N GLU A 67 -1.40 -2.58 -16.74
CA GLU A 67 -0.47 -1.47 -16.98
C GLU A 67 0.26 -1.09 -15.68
N LYS A 68 1.55 -0.77 -15.82
CA LYS A 68 2.41 -0.27 -14.75
C LYS A 68 2.59 1.23 -14.88
N PHE A 69 2.29 1.96 -13.81
CA PHE A 69 2.30 3.42 -13.76
C PHE A 69 3.36 3.96 -12.80
N VAL A 70 3.72 3.17 -11.79
CA VAL A 70 4.79 3.53 -10.85
C VAL A 70 6.10 2.95 -11.36
N ASP A 71 7.06 3.83 -11.66
CA ASP A 71 8.41 3.45 -12.05
C ASP A 71 9.36 3.37 -10.86
N GLU A 72 10.57 2.84 -11.10
CA GLU A 72 11.61 2.68 -10.07
C GLU A 72 12.02 4.02 -9.45
N ALA A 73 12.00 5.10 -10.24
CA ALA A 73 12.33 6.44 -9.76
C ALA A 73 11.28 6.95 -8.76
N THR A 74 9.99 6.73 -9.05
CA THR A 74 8.88 7.08 -8.17
C THR A 74 8.92 6.22 -6.90
N TRP A 75 9.11 4.91 -7.05
CA TRP A 75 9.28 4.00 -5.91
C TRP A 75 10.42 4.45 -4.99
N SER A 76 11.60 4.73 -5.57
CA SER A 76 12.78 5.17 -4.84
C SER A 76 12.56 6.51 -4.14
N TYR A 77 11.84 7.43 -4.77
CA TYR A 77 11.47 8.70 -4.16
C TYR A 77 10.59 8.50 -2.92
N ILE A 78 9.54 7.67 -3.01
CA ILE A 78 8.65 7.37 -1.87
C ILE A 78 9.42 6.70 -0.73
N GLN A 79 10.29 5.75 -1.05
CA GLN A 79 11.15 5.12 -0.06
C GLN A 79 12.03 6.15 0.66
N GLN A 80 12.71 7.03 -0.08
CA GLN A 80 13.60 8.04 0.51
C GLN A 80 12.85 9.04 1.41
N ILE A 81 11.70 9.57 0.97
CA ILE A 81 10.98 10.56 1.76
C ILE A 81 10.39 9.95 3.04
N THR A 82 9.91 8.70 2.98
CA THR A 82 9.35 8.03 4.16
C THR A 82 10.45 7.58 5.11
N SER A 83 11.60 7.13 4.59
CA SER A 83 12.80 6.86 5.39
C SER A 83 13.26 8.11 6.14
N ALA A 84 13.30 9.27 5.46
CA ALA A 84 13.64 10.54 6.09
C ALA A 84 12.62 10.98 7.16
N LYS A 85 11.34 10.59 7.06
CA LYS A 85 10.33 10.87 8.09
C LYS A 85 10.51 9.99 9.32
N LEU A 86 10.80 8.71 9.13
CA LEU A 86 10.96 7.75 10.21
C LEU A 86 12.31 7.92 10.93
N GLY A 87 13.37 8.29 10.20
CA GLY A 87 14.70 8.49 10.76
C GLY A 87 15.22 7.22 11.42
N GLU A 88 15.62 7.30 12.68
CA GLU A 88 16.09 6.14 13.47
C GLU A 88 15.01 5.06 13.67
N ASP A 89 13.73 5.37 13.46
CA ASP A 89 12.64 4.38 13.56
C ASP A 89 12.38 3.64 12.23
N ASP A 90 13.14 3.90 11.16
CA ASP A 90 13.06 3.15 9.90
C ASP A 90 13.76 1.77 10.03
N GLN A 91 13.18 0.92 10.87
CA GLN A 91 13.75 -0.38 11.23
C GLN A 91 13.50 -1.43 10.15
N TYR A 92 14.41 -2.39 10.05
CA TYR A 92 14.20 -3.57 9.23
C TYR A 92 13.25 -4.55 9.92
N VAL A 93 12.27 -5.03 9.17
CA VAL A 93 11.25 -5.98 9.64
C VAL A 93 11.20 -7.21 8.74
N GLN A 94 10.83 -8.34 9.34
CA GLN A 94 10.61 -9.57 8.59
C GLN A 94 9.25 -9.57 7.92
N VAL A 95 9.24 -9.82 6.61
CA VAL A 95 8.03 -9.99 5.79
C VAL A 95 8.03 -11.40 5.22
N GLN A 96 6.85 -12.02 5.21
CA GLN A 96 6.59 -13.29 4.55
C GLN A 96 5.50 -13.07 3.50
N ASP A 97 5.88 -12.98 2.23
CA ASP A 97 4.92 -12.83 1.13
C ASP A 97 4.32 -14.21 0.76
N ALA A 98 3.04 -14.25 0.39
CA ALA A 98 2.35 -15.51 0.10
C ALA A 98 2.78 -16.17 -1.22
N THR A 99 3.41 -15.40 -2.12
CA THR A 99 4.01 -15.92 -3.37
C THR A 99 5.16 -16.91 -3.09
N VAL A 100 5.59 -17.01 -1.84
CA VAL A 100 6.58 -17.94 -1.33
C VAL A 100 5.89 -19.18 -0.72
N MET A 101 4.93 -19.77 -1.44
CA MET A 101 4.08 -20.87 -0.92
C MET A 101 4.83 -22.19 -0.63
N ASN A 102 6.16 -22.23 -0.70
CA ASN A 102 7.00 -23.37 -0.30
C ASN A 102 8.39 -22.97 0.24
N SER A 103 8.62 -21.70 0.62
CA SER A 103 9.90 -21.30 1.16
C SER A 103 9.72 -20.66 2.54
N LEU A 104 10.57 -21.07 3.48
CA LEU A 104 10.67 -20.49 4.82
C LEU A 104 11.38 -19.13 4.80
N ASP A 105 11.65 -18.58 3.62
CA ASP A 105 12.45 -17.37 3.47
C ASP A 105 11.61 -16.14 3.82
N SER A 106 12.08 -15.44 4.84
CA SER A 106 11.58 -14.11 5.19
C SER A 106 12.48 -13.07 4.54
N LEU A 107 11.86 -12.01 4.03
CA LEU A 107 12.58 -10.84 3.56
C LEU A 107 12.79 -9.89 4.74
N ASN A 108 14.00 -9.34 4.89
CA ASN A 108 14.25 -8.24 5.80
C ASN A 108 14.22 -6.94 5.01
N VAL A 109 13.18 -6.13 5.22
CA VAL A 109 12.94 -4.87 4.49
C VAL A 109 12.70 -3.72 5.45
N GLY A 110 13.04 -2.50 5.07
CA GLY A 110 12.78 -1.31 5.89
C GLY A 110 11.30 -0.94 5.92
N LEU A 111 10.86 -0.18 6.93
CA LEU A 111 9.48 0.34 6.94
C LEU A 111 9.24 1.30 5.76
N SER A 112 10.22 2.08 5.38
CA SER A 112 10.19 2.93 4.19
C SER A 112 10.03 2.15 2.88
N GLU A 113 10.65 0.97 2.80
CA GLU A 113 10.49 0.04 1.67
C GLU A 113 9.04 -0.46 1.59
N LEU A 114 8.45 -0.84 2.74
CA LEU A 114 7.03 -1.22 2.79
C LEU A 114 6.11 -0.12 2.28
N TYR A 115 6.37 1.14 2.64
CA TYR A 115 5.58 2.27 2.10
C TYR A 115 5.69 2.38 0.59
N ALA A 116 6.90 2.22 0.03
CA ALA A 116 7.13 2.28 -1.41
C ALA A 116 6.44 1.11 -2.14
N ASP A 117 6.46 -0.09 -1.57
CA ASP A 117 5.76 -1.25 -2.12
C ASP A 117 4.24 -1.09 -2.12
N LEU A 118 3.67 -0.60 -1.02
CA LEU A 118 2.25 -0.24 -0.96
C LEU A 118 1.94 0.85 -1.99
N TYR A 119 2.79 1.87 -2.11
CA TYR A 119 2.61 2.93 -3.08
C TYR A 119 2.58 2.40 -4.51
N GLN A 120 3.41 1.41 -4.85
CA GLN A 120 3.45 0.82 -6.18
C GLN A 120 2.10 0.19 -6.56
N ASP A 121 1.59 -0.73 -5.75
CA ASP A 121 0.31 -1.41 -6.03
C ASP A 121 -0.88 -0.44 -6.08
N ILE A 122 -0.91 0.52 -5.16
CA ILE A 122 -1.99 1.51 -5.10
C ILE A 122 -1.87 2.55 -6.23
N GLY A 123 -0.63 2.92 -6.60
CA GLY A 123 -0.31 3.85 -7.67
C GLY A 123 -0.65 3.29 -9.04
N ASP A 124 -0.33 2.01 -9.28
CA ASP A 124 -0.73 1.29 -10.50
C ASP A 124 -2.26 1.25 -10.63
N PHE A 125 -2.96 0.92 -9.54
CA PHE A 125 -4.43 0.94 -9.50
C PHE A 125 -5.00 2.33 -9.84
N ILE A 126 -4.54 3.39 -9.17
CA ILE A 126 -5.03 4.75 -9.43
C ILE A 126 -4.64 5.24 -10.83
N GLY A 127 -3.46 4.87 -11.33
CA GLY A 127 -3.01 5.17 -12.69
C GLY A 127 -3.98 4.64 -13.74
N ALA A 128 -4.35 3.37 -13.65
CA ALA A 128 -5.33 2.74 -14.54
C ALA A 128 -6.70 3.42 -14.46
N PHE A 129 -7.18 3.75 -13.26
CA PHE A 129 -8.46 4.45 -13.06
C PHE A 129 -8.47 5.88 -13.62
N ARG A 130 -7.31 6.52 -13.76
CA ARG A 130 -7.19 7.83 -14.40
C ARG A 130 -7.27 7.75 -15.93
N LEU A 131 -6.90 6.62 -16.54
CA LEU A 131 -7.02 6.44 -18.00
C LEU A 131 -8.48 6.36 -18.45
N GLY A 132 -9.36 5.79 -17.61
CA GLY A 132 -10.79 5.66 -17.94
C GLY A 132 -11.08 4.60 -19.00
N ILE A 133 -10.16 3.66 -19.22
CA ILE A 133 -10.33 2.53 -20.15
C ILE A 133 -10.85 1.34 -19.35
N ASP A 134 -12.09 0.92 -19.61
CA ASP A 134 -12.81 -0.09 -18.79
C ASP A 134 -12.01 -1.38 -18.58
N ASP A 135 -11.37 -1.93 -19.63
CA ASP A 135 -10.59 -3.17 -19.51
C ASP A 135 -9.33 -2.98 -18.64
N THR A 136 -8.58 -1.89 -18.83
CA THR A 136 -7.40 -1.55 -18.01
C THR A 136 -7.79 -1.31 -16.55
N MET A 137 -8.92 -0.64 -16.30
CA MET A 137 -9.44 -0.41 -14.94
C MET A 137 -9.82 -1.72 -14.26
N LEU A 138 -10.48 -2.63 -14.99
CA LEU A 138 -10.89 -3.91 -14.44
C LEU A 138 -9.70 -4.83 -14.19
N ALA A 139 -8.68 -4.81 -15.06
CA ALA A 139 -7.39 -5.47 -14.84
C ALA A 139 -6.74 -4.97 -13.54
N ALA A 140 -6.62 -3.66 -13.40
CA ALA A 140 -5.99 -3.06 -12.24
C ALA A 140 -6.74 -3.36 -10.94
N LEU A 141 -8.08 -3.39 -10.97
CA LEU A 141 -8.89 -3.83 -9.84
C LEU A 141 -8.58 -5.28 -9.44
N PHE A 142 -8.54 -6.20 -10.42
CA PHE A 142 -8.19 -7.60 -10.18
C PHE A 142 -6.80 -7.76 -9.57
N TYR A 143 -5.76 -7.19 -10.20
CA TYR A 143 -4.39 -7.33 -9.72
C TYR A 143 -4.16 -6.65 -8.36
N CYS A 144 -4.77 -5.50 -8.11
CA CYS A 144 -4.72 -4.86 -6.80
C CYS A 144 -5.30 -5.78 -5.70
N GLN A 145 -6.38 -6.51 -5.99
CA GLN A 145 -6.97 -7.49 -5.07
C GLN A 145 -6.10 -8.74 -4.89
N GLU A 146 -5.50 -9.28 -5.95
CA GLU A 146 -4.63 -10.46 -5.84
C GLU A 146 -3.35 -10.12 -5.08
N ASN A 147 -2.74 -8.96 -5.36
CA ASN A 147 -1.58 -8.47 -4.63
C ASN A 147 -1.94 -8.10 -3.19
N PHE A 148 -3.17 -7.68 -2.91
CA PHE A 148 -3.61 -7.47 -1.53
C PHE A 148 -3.53 -8.76 -0.71
N LYS A 149 -4.03 -9.87 -1.28
CA LYS A 149 -4.06 -11.18 -0.62
C LYS A 149 -2.65 -11.77 -0.43
N THR A 150 -1.73 -11.46 -1.35
CA THR A 150 -0.46 -12.18 -1.44
C THR A 150 0.78 -11.35 -1.12
N TYR A 151 0.68 -10.02 -1.12
CA TYR A 151 1.81 -9.09 -1.05
C TYR A 151 1.53 -7.85 -0.18
N TRP A 152 0.84 -6.82 -0.70
CA TRP A 152 0.76 -5.53 -0.02
C TRP A 152 -0.13 -5.54 1.22
N GLY A 153 -1.10 -6.45 1.32
CA GLY A 153 -2.00 -6.52 2.48
C GLY A 153 -1.28 -6.88 3.78
N ILE A 154 -0.38 -7.87 3.77
CA ILE A 154 0.42 -8.20 4.95
C ILE A 154 1.42 -7.09 5.29
N ARG A 155 2.02 -6.47 4.27
CA ARG A 155 2.95 -5.34 4.41
C ARG A 155 2.27 -4.13 5.07
N ASN A 156 1.00 -3.85 4.73
CA ASN A 156 0.18 -2.84 5.38
C ASN A 156 0.01 -3.10 6.89
N LEU A 157 -0.29 -4.34 7.27
CA LEU A 157 -0.45 -4.72 8.67
C LEU A 157 0.87 -4.63 9.46
N ILE A 158 1.99 -5.00 8.83
CA ILE A 158 3.32 -4.87 9.43
C ILE A 158 3.65 -3.40 9.68
N LEU A 159 3.37 -2.50 8.71
CA LEU A 159 3.49 -1.06 8.92
C LEU A 159 2.63 -0.60 10.11
N LEU A 160 1.35 -0.97 10.14
CA LEU A 160 0.42 -0.56 11.19
C LEU A 160 0.91 -0.99 12.59
N LYS A 161 1.41 -2.22 12.72
CA LYS A 161 1.99 -2.74 13.97
C LYS A 161 3.18 -1.89 14.42
N ASN A 162 4.19 -1.71 13.56
CA ASN A 162 5.43 -1.03 13.94
C ASN A 162 5.20 0.45 14.24
N LEU A 163 4.34 1.13 13.48
CA LEU A 163 3.98 2.52 13.75
C LEU A 163 3.24 2.70 15.07
N HIS A 164 2.42 1.71 15.46
CA HIS A 164 1.78 1.71 16.77
C HIS A 164 2.82 1.57 17.88
N GLU A 165 3.76 0.64 17.74
CA GLU A 165 4.87 0.45 18.68
C GLU A 165 5.72 1.73 18.81
N ILE A 166 6.03 2.41 17.69
CA ILE A 166 6.77 3.68 17.70
C ILE A 166 5.98 4.77 18.43
N LYS A 167 4.69 4.95 18.11
CA LYS A 167 3.87 6.04 18.68
C LYS A 167 3.64 5.88 20.19
N PHE A 168 3.52 4.65 20.67
CA PHE A 168 3.14 4.35 22.05
C PHE A 168 4.27 3.73 22.87
N LYS A 169 5.52 3.77 22.38
CA LYS A 169 6.70 3.35 23.15
C LYS A 169 6.76 4.15 24.44
N THR A 170 6.74 3.48 25.59
CA THR A 170 6.87 4.11 26.90
C THR A 170 8.32 4.48 27.18
N GLU A 171 8.56 5.64 27.81
CA GLU A 171 9.91 6.12 28.17
C GLU A 171 10.70 5.13 29.07
N ASP A 172 10.01 4.20 29.74
CA ASP A 172 10.63 3.16 30.59
C ASP A 172 11.51 2.15 29.83
N ASP A 173 11.43 2.07 28.49
CA ASP A 173 12.28 1.19 27.66
C ASP A 173 13.59 1.86 27.18
N ILE A 174 13.86 3.11 27.58
CA ILE A 174 15.05 3.88 27.16
C ILE A 174 16.23 3.69 28.16
N ASP A 175 15.96 3.14 29.36
CA ASP A 175 16.93 3.01 30.46
C ASP A 175 17.22 1.55 30.91
N LEU A 176 17.01 0.55 30.05
CA LEU A 176 17.44 -0.86 30.27
C LEU A 176 18.52 -1.29 29.27
#